data_AF-A0A1Q8EI56-F1
#
_entry.id   AF-A0A1Q8EI56-F1
#
_cell.length_a   1.000
_cell.length_b   1.000
_cell.length_c   1.000
_cell.angle_alpha   90.00
_cell.angle_beta   90.00
_cell.angle_gamma   90.00
#
_symmetry.space_group_name_H-M   'P 1'
#
loop_
_entity.id
_entity.type
_entity.pdbx_description
1 polymer ?
#
loop_
_entity_poly.entity_id
_entity_poly.type
_entity_poly.pdbx_seq_one_letter_code
_entity_poly.pdbx_strand_id
1 'polypeptide(L)'
;MMSGAATREPGLLKPAVLWLLLLAPLFFSTYGLATWVTAQRADVGSLVFDWERHMPFWAWSIVPYWSIDLLYGFSLLLPNSRLELKRHALRLLTAQVIAVSCFLLWPLRFTFSRPELDGVFGWLFDVLAGFDKPFNQAPSLHIALLVVLWTCYARHTQGVWRWLVHGWFALIGVSVLTTYQHHFIDVPTGALAGWLCVWLWPLDRPGMLHSLRLARDRQRWRLALRYALGAAAFTVLAWSCGGAWLWLLWPALALLLVALNYALFDAQGFQKGADGRLGSATRWLLAPYLAAAWINSRWWTKAHPQPDEVVDNVWLGRIPTPGELQDSPFSAVVDLCAELSLDGRHLPYRCVPVLDLTAPTPEQCREAAQAIERLREQGPLLVCCALGYSRSATAIAAWLLSTGRAASVDAAIVQIRRARPHIVLHPAHRQALEALSTAAEPAHDH
;
A
#
# COMPACT_ATOMS: atom_id res chain seq x y z
N MET A 1 4.65 -14.80 16.86
CA MET A 1 5.92 -15.27 16.26
C MET A 1 7.07 -14.56 16.93
N MET A 2 7.86 -15.30 17.71
CA MET A 2 9.18 -14.85 18.14
C MET A 2 9.98 -14.52 16.88
N SER A 3 10.47 -13.30 16.80
CA SER A 3 11.43 -12.87 15.79
C SER A 3 12.71 -13.68 15.99
N GLY A 4 12.80 -14.87 15.39
CA GLY A 4 14.09 -15.51 15.15
C GLY A 4 14.92 -14.47 14.41
N ALA A 5 15.94 -13.93 15.09
CA ALA A 5 16.80 -12.90 14.52
C ALA A 5 17.42 -13.52 13.26
N ALA A 6 16.91 -13.11 12.09
CA ALA A 6 17.47 -13.54 10.83
C ALA A 6 18.96 -13.20 10.87
N THR A 7 19.81 -14.21 10.78
CA THR A 7 21.26 -14.03 10.84
C THR A 7 21.67 -13.07 9.76
N ARG A 8 22.29 -11.95 10.16
CA ARG A 8 22.73 -10.90 9.25
C ARG A 8 23.70 -11.47 8.23
N GLU A 9 23.42 -11.26 6.94
CA GLU A 9 24.27 -11.71 5.85
C GLU A 9 25.68 -11.09 5.99
N PRO A 10 26.76 -11.89 5.85
CA PRO A 10 28.12 -11.37 6.02
C PRO A 10 28.51 -10.42 4.88
N GLY A 11 29.37 -9.44 5.21
CA GLY A 11 29.95 -8.54 4.21
C GLY A 11 29.03 -7.44 3.68
N LEU A 12 27.97 -7.07 4.42
CA LEU A 12 27.05 -5.99 4.03
C LEU A 12 27.62 -4.57 4.17
N LEU A 13 28.72 -4.39 4.91
CA LEU A 13 29.35 -3.07 5.07
C LEU A 13 29.85 -2.50 3.74
N LYS A 14 30.53 -3.31 2.92
CA LYS A 14 31.03 -2.90 1.60
C LYS A 14 29.89 -2.38 0.69
N PRO A 15 28.81 -3.13 0.42
CA PRO A 15 27.72 -2.63 -0.41
C PRO A 15 26.99 -1.44 0.24
N ALA A 16 26.89 -1.36 1.58
CA ALA A 16 26.28 -0.20 2.24
C ALA A 16 27.08 1.09 2.00
N VAL A 17 28.42 1.02 2.13
CA VAL A 17 29.32 2.14 1.83
C VAL A 17 29.26 2.50 0.34
N LEU A 18 29.24 1.52 -0.56
CA LEU A 18 29.10 1.78 -2.00
C LEU A 18 27.77 2.48 -2.34
N TRP A 19 26.66 2.07 -1.73
CA TRP A 19 25.38 2.76 -1.88
C TRP A 19 25.46 4.19 -1.34
N LEU A 20 26.09 4.41 -0.19
CA LEU A 20 26.26 5.76 0.36
C LEU A 20 27.09 6.65 -0.58
N LEU A 21 28.22 6.13 -1.09
CA LEU A 21 29.09 6.83 -2.04
C LEU A 21 28.42 7.10 -3.39
N LEU A 22 27.37 6.35 -3.74
CA LEU A 22 26.56 6.63 -4.93
C LEU A 22 25.46 7.65 -4.63
N LEU A 23 24.70 7.43 -3.55
CA LEU A 23 23.51 8.20 -3.23
C LEU A 23 23.83 9.63 -2.78
N ALA A 24 24.88 9.83 -1.97
CA ALA A 24 25.21 11.16 -1.45
C ALA A 24 25.64 12.14 -2.55
N PRO A 25 26.60 11.82 -3.45
CA PRO A 25 26.93 12.73 -4.56
C PRO A 25 25.75 12.95 -5.51
N LEU A 26 24.95 11.91 -5.77
CA LEU A 26 23.75 12.04 -6.59
C LEU A 26 22.75 13.01 -5.95
N PHE A 27 22.55 12.93 -4.64
CA PHE A 27 21.73 13.86 -3.87
C PHE A 27 22.18 15.31 -4.07
N PHE A 28 23.41 15.63 -3.68
CA PHE A 28 23.89 17.02 -3.75
C PHE A 28 23.89 17.57 -5.18
N SER A 29 24.25 16.75 -6.17
CA SER A 29 24.27 17.18 -7.58
C SER A 29 22.86 17.46 -8.13
N THR A 30 21.92 16.53 -7.96
CA THR A 30 20.57 16.68 -8.53
C THR A 30 19.70 17.67 -7.76
N TYR A 31 19.84 17.72 -6.43
CA TYR A 31 19.18 18.72 -5.59
C TYR A 31 19.72 20.13 -5.86
N GLY A 32 21.06 20.26 -5.96
CA GLY A 32 21.72 21.50 -6.34
C GLY A 32 21.29 21.98 -7.73
N LEU A 33 21.19 21.06 -8.70
CA LEU A 33 20.69 21.36 -10.04
C LEU A 33 19.24 21.88 -10.00
N ALA A 34 18.33 21.18 -9.30
CA ALA A 34 16.94 21.61 -9.18
C ALA A 34 16.83 23.02 -8.55
N THR A 35 17.63 23.27 -7.52
CA THR A 35 17.73 24.57 -6.85
C THR A 35 18.22 25.66 -7.81
N TRP A 36 19.31 25.38 -8.53
CA TRP A 36 19.92 26.33 -9.47
C TRP A 36 18.98 26.66 -10.64
N VAL A 37 18.30 25.65 -11.21
CA VAL A 37 17.29 25.86 -12.26
C VAL A 37 16.14 26.70 -11.73
N THR A 38 15.62 26.38 -10.54
CA THR A 38 14.49 27.09 -9.96
C THR A 38 14.81 28.54 -9.60
N ALA A 39 16.03 28.81 -9.12
CA ALA A 39 16.47 30.17 -8.81
C ALA A 39 16.54 31.09 -10.05
N GLN A 40 16.60 30.54 -11.26
CA GLN A 40 16.58 31.30 -12.51
C GLN A 40 15.17 31.53 -13.06
N ARG A 41 14.15 30.88 -12.49
CA ARG A 41 12.77 30.97 -12.96
C ARG A 41 12.05 32.15 -12.35
N ALA A 42 11.27 32.85 -13.17
CA ALA A 42 10.39 33.92 -12.71
C ALA A 42 9.02 33.41 -12.23
N ASP A 43 8.64 32.19 -12.63
CA ASP A 43 7.34 31.55 -12.39
C ASP A 43 7.37 30.60 -11.19
N VAL A 44 7.88 31.06 -10.04
CA VAL A 44 7.93 30.27 -8.81
C VAL A 44 6.77 30.63 -7.88
N GLY A 45 5.78 29.75 -7.82
CA GLY A 45 4.59 29.92 -6.99
C GLY A 45 4.80 29.58 -5.52
N SER A 46 3.77 29.82 -4.70
CA SER A 46 3.71 29.37 -3.31
C SER A 46 2.31 28.88 -3.00
N LEU A 47 2.20 27.75 -2.31
CA LEU A 47 0.93 27.19 -1.84
C LEU A 47 0.94 27.22 -0.31
N VAL A 48 0.19 28.16 0.26
CA VAL A 48 0.17 28.43 1.70
C VAL A 48 -1.27 28.53 2.16
N PHE A 49 -1.60 27.87 3.25
CA PHE A 49 -2.89 28.03 3.91
C PHE A 49 -2.84 29.21 4.89
N ASP A 50 -3.93 29.97 4.98
CA ASP A 50 -3.98 31.19 5.81
C ASP A 50 -3.68 30.94 7.30
N TRP A 51 -4.06 29.77 7.81
CA TRP A 51 -3.82 29.40 9.20
C TRP A 51 -2.33 29.20 9.53
N GLU A 52 -1.49 28.89 8.53
CA GLU A 52 -0.05 28.65 8.73
C GLU A 52 0.68 29.87 9.29
N ARG A 53 0.15 31.08 9.09
CA ARG A 53 0.72 32.33 9.63
C ARG A 53 0.71 32.40 11.16
N HIS A 54 -0.09 31.56 11.82
CA HIS A 54 -0.19 31.49 13.28
C HIS A 54 0.67 30.37 13.87
N MET A 55 1.41 29.63 13.04
CA MET A 55 2.26 28.56 13.53
C MET A 55 3.45 29.14 14.29
N PRO A 56 3.84 28.53 15.43
CA PRO A 56 5.00 29.00 16.17
C PRO A 56 6.30 28.53 15.52
N PHE A 57 7.31 29.40 15.55
CA PHE A 57 8.69 29.03 15.24
C PHE A 57 9.39 28.47 16.48
N TRP A 58 9.96 27.28 16.39
CA TRP A 58 10.69 26.62 17.49
C TRP A 58 12.14 26.36 17.11
N ALA A 59 13.06 27.25 17.49
CA ALA A 59 14.46 27.16 17.08
C ALA A 59 15.11 25.80 17.41
N TRP A 60 14.79 25.21 18.56
CA TRP A 60 15.35 23.93 19.00
C TRP A 60 14.92 22.74 18.12
N SER A 61 13.81 22.84 17.38
CA SER A 61 13.35 21.77 16.49
C SER A 61 14.24 21.60 15.24
N ILE A 62 15.24 22.48 15.06
CA ILE A 62 16.31 22.26 14.07
C ILE A 62 17.11 20.98 14.33
N VAL A 63 17.24 20.56 15.59
CA VAL A 63 17.97 19.35 15.98
C VAL A 63 17.31 18.08 15.42
N PRO A 64 16.01 17.81 15.69
CA PRO A 64 15.34 16.69 15.06
C PRO A 64 15.30 16.83 13.53
N TYR A 65 15.09 18.04 12.97
CA TYR A 65 15.13 18.27 11.53
C TYR A 65 16.45 17.76 10.92
N TRP A 66 17.60 18.24 11.42
CA TRP A 66 18.93 17.84 10.96
C TRP A 66 19.24 16.36 11.18
N SER A 67 18.66 15.76 12.22
CA SER A 67 18.94 14.35 12.54
C SER A 67 18.60 13.41 11.38
N ILE A 68 17.71 13.80 10.46
CA ILE A 68 17.35 12.98 9.31
C ILE A 68 18.57 12.64 8.42
N ASP A 69 19.51 13.57 8.26
CA ASP A 69 20.67 13.40 7.37
C ASP A 69 21.63 12.36 7.94
N LEU A 70 21.82 12.38 9.26
CA LEU A 70 22.58 11.37 9.98
C LEU A 70 21.86 10.02 9.95
N LEU A 71 20.55 10.02 10.20
CA LEU A 71 19.72 8.81 10.14
C LEU A 71 19.69 8.21 8.74
N TYR A 72 19.79 9.03 7.69
CA TYR A 72 19.92 8.58 6.31
C TYR A 72 21.16 7.71 6.14
N GLY A 73 22.33 8.22 6.53
CA GLY A 73 23.60 7.48 6.42
C GLY A 73 23.57 6.17 7.21
N PHE A 74 23.12 6.21 8.48
CA PHE A 74 23.04 5.02 9.32
C PHE A 74 22.00 4.00 8.84
N SER A 75 20.96 4.43 8.13
CA SER A 75 19.91 3.51 7.67
C SER A 75 20.42 2.47 6.67
N LEU A 76 21.53 2.74 5.97
CA LEU A 76 22.17 1.78 5.05
C LEU A 76 22.90 0.65 5.79
N LEU A 77 23.19 0.84 7.08
CA LEU A 77 23.88 -0.15 7.91
C LEU A 77 22.91 -1.10 8.63
N LEU A 78 21.61 -0.81 8.64
CA LEU A 78 20.59 -1.61 9.34
C LEU A 78 20.14 -2.89 8.61
N PRO A 79 19.96 -2.91 7.27
CA PRO A 79 19.46 -4.08 6.55
C PRO A 79 20.25 -5.36 6.86
N ASN A 80 19.52 -6.48 6.99
CA ASN A 80 20.11 -7.78 7.33
C ASN A 80 20.46 -8.63 6.11
N SER A 81 20.09 -8.20 4.91
CA SER A 81 20.40 -8.87 3.64
C SER A 81 20.71 -7.88 2.52
N ARG A 82 21.40 -8.34 1.48
CA ARG A 82 21.69 -7.56 0.25
C ARG A 82 20.41 -7.13 -0.46
N LEU A 83 19.39 -7.98 -0.45
CA LEU A 83 18.08 -7.66 -1.03
C LEU A 83 17.41 -6.53 -0.25
N GLU A 84 17.37 -6.61 1.07
CA GLU A 84 16.78 -5.56 1.93
C GLU A 84 17.55 -4.24 1.76
N LEU A 85 18.89 -4.28 1.73
CA LEU A 85 19.73 -3.10 1.47
C LEU A 85 19.44 -2.49 0.10
N LYS A 86 19.41 -3.31 -0.96
CA LYS A 86 19.08 -2.85 -2.31
C LYS A 86 17.70 -2.22 -2.37
N ARG A 87 16.69 -2.83 -1.75
CA ARG A 87 15.33 -2.27 -1.70
C ARG A 87 15.29 -0.95 -0.95
N HIS A 88 15.99 -0.85 0.18
CA HIS A 88 16.09 0.40 0.94
C HIS A 88 16.77 1.50 0.14
N ALA A 89 17.91 1.22 -0.49
CA ALA A 89 18.59 2.17 -1.37
C ALA A 89 17.72 2.61 -2.56
N LEU A 90 16.98 1.69 -3.18
CA LEU A 90 16.05 2.01 -4.26
C LEU A 90 14.88 2.88 -3.79
N ARG A 91 14.39 2.72 -2.55
CA ARG A 91 13.37 3.60 -1.97
C ARG A 91 13.91 5.02 -1.82
N LEU A 92 15.11 5.19 -1.29
CA LEU A 92 15.77 6.49 -1.13
C LEU A 92 16.00 7.15 -2.50
N LEU A 93 16.54 6.41 -3.46
CA LEU A 93 16.77 6.88 -4.82
C LEU A 93 15.46 7.29 -5.51
N THR A 94 14.41 6.49 -5.38
CA THR A 94 13.11 6.79 -6.01
C THR A 94 12.48 8.03 -5.37
N ALA A 95 12.58 8.20 -4.05
CA ALA A 95 12.06 9.38 -3.36
C ALA A 95 12.72 10.66 -3.89
N GLN A 96 14.03 10.61 -4.06
CA GLN A 96 14.82 11.69 -4.64
C GLN A 96 14.42 11.97 -6.10
N VAL A 97 14.31 10.94 -6.95
CA VAL A 97 13.90 11.12 -8.35
C VAL A 97 12.51 11.75 -8.45
N ILE A 98 11.54 11.29 -7.63
CA ILE A 98 10.20 11.88 -7.59
C ILE A 98 10.27 13.36 -7.17
N ALA A 99 10.94 13.66 -6.06
CA ALA A 99 11.01 15.02 -5.54
C ALA A 99 11.70 15.97 -6.53
N VAL A 100 12.89 15.61 -7.03
CA VAL A 100 13.64 16.42 -8.01
C VAL A 100 12.84 16.64 -9.29
N SER A 101 12.14 15.61 -9.81
CA SER A 101 11.28 15.78 -10.99
C SER A 101 10.16 16.77 -10.73
N CYS A 102 9.52 16.69 -9.55
CA CYS A 102 8.47 17.63 -9.17
C CYS A 102 9.00 19.05 -9.00
N PHE A 103 10.16 19.25 -8.36
CA PHE A 103 10.77 20.58 -8.20
C PHE A 103 11.09 21.24 -9.54
N LEU A 104 11.52 20.46 -10.53
CA LEU A 104 11.79 20.96 -11.88
C LEU A 104 10.51 21.28 -12.66
N LEU A 105 9.46 20.45 -12.55
CA LEU A 105 8.22 20.62 -13.30
C LEU A 105 7.31 21.70 -12.69
N TRP A 106 7.23 21.76 -11.36
CA TRP A 106 6.34 22.64 -10.61
C TRP A 106 7.06 23.24 -9.40
N PRO A 107 7.94 24.23 -9.61
CA PRO A 107 8.72 24.81 -8.53
C PRO A 107 7.83 25.61 -7.59
N LEU A 108 7.98 25.35 -6.29
CA LEU A 108 7.31 26.09 -5.23
C LEU A 108 8.34 26.65 -4.27
N ARG A 109 8.06 27.84 -3.74
CA ARG A 109 8.89 28.50 -2.74
C ARG A 109 8.22 28.63 -1.38
N PHE A 110 9.05 28.55 -0.35
CA PHE A 110 8.64 28.89 1.01
C PHE A 110 8.56 30.42 1.16
N THR A 111 7.59 30.89 1.94
CA THR A 111 7.25 32.33 1.99
C THR A 111 7.53 33.02 3.31
N PHE A 112 7.69 32.30 4.42
CA PHE A 112 7.93 32.96 5.72
C PHE A 112 9.40 33.31 5.89
N SER A 113 9.68 34.50 6.43
CA SER A 113 11.03 34.90 6.82
C SER A 113 11.39 34.24 8.15
N ARG A 114 12.59 33.66 8.20
CA ARG A 114 13.13 33.13 9.46
C ARG A 114 13.49 34.30 10.39
N PRO A 115 13.15 34.25 11.69
CA PRO A 115 13.66 35.21 12.66
C PRO A 115 15.20 35.18 12.72
N GLU A 116 15.83 36.30 13.09
CA GLU A 116 17.25 36.32 13.43
C GLU A 116 17.47 35.53 14.73
N LEU A 117 18.48 34.65 14.74
CA LEU A 117 18.74 33.74 15.85
C LEU A 117 20.22 33.76 16.19
N ASP A 118 20.52 33.92 17.47
CA ASP A 118 21.87 33.81 18.01
C ASP A 118 22.13 32.42 18.62
N GLY A 119 23.39 32.06 18.76
CA GLY A 119 23.83 30.83 19.45
C GLY A 119 23.81 29.57 18.58
N VAL A 120 23.81 28.40 19.23
CA VAL A 120 24.03 27.11 18.57
C VAL A 120 22.95 26.78 17.52
N PHE A 121 21.69 27.12 17.81
CA PHE A 121 20.60 26.88 16.85
C PHE A 121 20.69 27.81 15.64
N GLY A 122 21.03 29.09 15.84
CA GLY A 122 21.30 30.03 14.75
C GLY A 122 22.39 29.52 13.81
N TRP A 123 23.50 29.05 14.37
CA TRP A 123 24.57 28.43 13.58
C TRP A 123 24.11 27.23 12.76
N LEU A 124 23.33 26.31 13.34
CA LEU A 124 22.78 25.15 12.59
C LEU A 124 21.86 25.60 11.43
N PHE A 125 21.09 26.66 11.66
CA PHE A 125 20.22 27.26 10.66
C PHE A 125 21.00 27.95 9.53
N ASP A 126 22.15 28.56 9.83
CA ASP A 126 23.03 29.19 8.84
C ASP A 126 23.70 28.15 7.96
N VAL A 127 24.20 27.07 8.56
CA VAL A 127 24.75 25.94 7.79
C VAL A 127 23.67 25.33 6.90
N LEU A 128 22.45 25.17 7.43
CA LEU A 128 21.32 24.66 6.64
C LEU A 128 21.02 25.58 5.45
N ALA A 129 21.00 26.90 5.64
CA ALA A 129 20.75 27.87 4.57
C ALA A 129 21.83 27.88 3.47
N GLY A 130 23.01 27.32 3.76
CA GLY A 130 24.07 27.08 2.78
C GLY A 130 23.71 26.02 1.73
N PHE A 131 22.97 24.98 2.12
CA PHE A 131 22.64 23.83 1.27
C PHE A 131 21.17 23.78 0.87
N ASP A 132 20.28 24.19 1.76
CA ASP A 132 18.83 24.15 1.59
C ASP A 132 18.29 25.56 1.32
N LYS A 133 17.91 25.80 0.07
CA LYS A 133 17.35 27.06 -0.41
C LYS A 133 15.83 26.96 -0.45
N PRO A 134 15.10 28.09 -0.38
CA PRO A 134 13.64 28.08 -0.20
C PRO A 134 12.85 27.69 -1.47
N PHE A 135 13.40 26.85 -2.37
CA PHE A 135 12.91 26.63 -3.73
C PHE A 135 12.52 25.16 -4.05
N ASN A 136 12.47 24.25 -3.06
CA ASN A 136 12.19 22.82 -3.25
C ASN A 136 11.13 22.30 -2.25
N GLN A 137 9.88 22.73 -2.43
CA GLN A 137 8.86 22.57 -1.38
C GLN A 137 7.99 21.31 -1.56
N ALA A 138 7.17 21.23 -2.62
CA ALA A 138 6.24 20.10 -2.80
C ALA A 138 6.68 19.13 -3.92
N PRO A 139 6.70 17.81 -3.65
CA PRO A 139 6.53 17.15 -2.36
C PRO A 139 7.76 17.35 -1.46
N SER A 140 7.59 17.41 -0.13
CA SER A 140 8.75 17.51 0.77
C SER A 140 9.60 16.24 0.67
N LEU A 141 10.82 16.38 0.15
CA LEU A 141 11.80 15.29 0.12
C LEU A 141 12.16 14.86 1.54
N HIS A 142 12.24 15.81 2.47
CA HIS A 142 12.50 15.55 3.88
C HIS A 142 11.44 14.62 4.49
N ILE A 143 10.15 14.88 4.24
CA ILE A 143 9.06 14.01 4.71
C ILE A 143 9.01 12.68 3.94
N ALA A 144 9.32 12.65 2.65
CA ALA A 144 9.42 11.41 1.90
C ALA A 144 10.52 10.49 2.48
N LEU A 145 11.69 11.06 2.78
CA LEU A 145 12.78 10.38 3.48
C LEU A 145 12.37 9.96 4.88
N LEU A 146 11.66 10.82 5.64
CA LEU A 146 11.14 10.50 6.97
C LEU A 146 10.35 9.20 6.93
N VAL A 147 9.40 9.05 6.00
CA VAL A 147 8.60 7.82 5.87
C VAL A 147 9.50 6.62 5.55
N VAL A 148 10.38 6.73 4.55
CA VAL A 148 11.26 5.62 4.14
C VAL A 148 12.16 5.17 5.29
N LEU A 149 12.84 6.11 5.94
CA LEU A 149 13.74 5.86 7.06
C LEU A 149 12.96 5.32 8.26
N TRP A 150 11.82 5.90 8.60
CA TRP A 150 10.97 5.43 9.69
C TRP A 150 10.59 3.97 9.52
N THR A 151 10.17 3.56 8.31
CA THR A 151 9.85 2.14 8.05
C THR A 151 11.05 1.21 8.20
N CYS A 152 12.26 1.69 7.91
CA CYS A 152 13.51 0.93 8.10
C CYS A 152 13.85 0.81 9.59
N TYR A 153 13.96 1.91 10.32
CA TYR A 153 14.31 1.91 11.75
C TYR A 153 13.27 1.17 12.61
N ALA A 154 11.98 1.37 12.34
CA ALA A 154 10.91 0.69 13.09
C ALA A 154 10.89 -0.83 12.88
N ARG A 155 11.46 -1.31 11.76
CA ARG A 155 11.59 -2.75 11.47
C ARG A 155 12.73 -3.40 12.27
N HIS A 156 13.80 -2.66 12.53
CA HIS A 156 14.98 -3.14 13.26
C HIS A 156 14.96 -2.81 14.76
N THR A 157 13.84 -2.29 15.28
CA THR A 157 13.66 -1.96 16.70
C THR A 157 12.43 -2.66 17.28
N GLN A 158 12.50 -2.99 18.57
CA GLN A 158 11.43 -3.69 19.31
C GLN A 158 11.24 -3.06 20.70
N GLY A 159 10.09 -3.33 21.34
CA GLY A 159 9.78 -2.84 22.69
C GLY A 159 9.87 -1.32 22.81
N VAL A 160 10.53 -0.84 23.87
CA VAL A 160 10.69 0.60 24.16
C VAL A 160 11.44 1.34 23.06
N TRP A 161 12.49 0.74 22.47
CA TRP A 161 13.26 1.35 21.39
C TRP A 161 12.41 1.67 20.16
N ARG A 162 11.42 0.82 19.87
CA ARG A 162 10.48 1.07 18.77
C ARG A 162 9.61 2.30 19.03
N TRP A 163 9.15 2.49 20.27
CA TRP A 163 8.41 3.69 20.65
C TRP A 163 9.27 4.95 20.61
N LEU A 164 10.54 4.87 21.01
CA LEU A 164 11.48 5.98 20.85
C LEU A 164 11.67 6.35 19.37
N VAL A 165 11.81 5.37 18.47
CA VAL A 165 11.84 5.61 17.02
C VAL A 165 10.54 6.29 16.57
N HIS A 166 9.37 5.82 16.98
CA HIS A 166 8.09 6.46 16.63
C HIS A 166 8.03 7.92 17.09
N GLY A 167 8.39 8.20 18.35
CA GLY A 167 8.40 9.54 18.90
C GLY A 167 9.40 10.47 18.20
N TRP A 168 10.60 9.98 17.92
CA TRP A 168 11.63 10.78 17.24
C TRP A 168 11.23 11.11 15.80
N PHE A 169 10.78 10.14 15.01
CA PHE A 169 10.32 10.40 13.64
C PHE A 169 9.06 11.29 13.60
N ALA A 170 8.17 11.20 14.60
CA ALA A 170 7.07 12.16 14.74
C ALA A 170 7.59 13.59 14.98
N LEU A 171 8.62 13.74 15.82
CA LEU A 171 9.26 15.02 16.10
C LEU A 171 9.96 15.60 14.85
N ILE A 172 10.61 14.77 14.04
CA ILE A 172 11.13 15.18 12.71
C ILE A 172 9.98 15.71 11.85
N GLY A 173 8.84 15.03 11.83
CA GLY A 173 7.67 15.46 11.05
C GLY A 173 7.09 16.80 11.51
N VAL A 174 7.06 17.05 12.82
CA VAL A 174 6.65 18.36 13.37
C VAL A 174 7.71 19.43 13.11
N SER A 175 8.99 19.04 13.11
CA SER A 175 10.11 19.96 12.94
C SER A 175 10.03 20.70 11.61
N VAL A 176 9.67 20.04 10.51
CA VAL A 176 9.69 20.68 9.18
C VAL A 176 8.84 21.94 9.09
N LEU A 177 7.72 21.97 9.83
CA LEU A 177 6.82 23.11 9.89
C LEU A 177 7.29 24.14 10.93
N THR A 178 7.77 23.68 12.09
CA THR A 178 8.18 24.57 13.18
C THR A 178 9.57 25.20 12.98
N THR A 179 10.36 24.67 12.05
CA THR A 179 11.60 25.27 11.56
C THR A 179 11.40 26.20 10.37
N TYR A 180 10.14 26.40 9.93
CA TYR A 180 9.80 27.20 8.75
C TYR A 180 10.58 26.78 7.49
N GLN A 181 10.65 25.47 7.23
CA GLN A 181 11.31 24.92 6.03
C GLN A 181 10.30 24.51 4.95
N HIS A 182 9.11 24.12 5.39
CA HIS A 182 8.06 23.59 4.54
C HIS A 182 6.71 24.21 4.88
N HIS A 183 5.89 24.40 3.84
CA HIS A 183 4.48 24.68 4.01
C HIS A 183 3.71 23.39 4.30
N PHE A 184 2.53 23.51 4.88
CA PHE A 184 1.76 22.34 5.32
C PHE A 184 1.47 21.37 4.17
N ILE A 185 1.21 21.86 2.95
CA ILE A 185 0.92 21.01 1.77
C ILE A 185 2.08 20.08 1.40
N ASP A 186 3.31 20.44 1.74
CA ASP A 186 4.50 19.67 1.44
C ASP A 186 4.57 18.38 2.28
N VAL A 187 3.93 18.39 3.46
CA VAL A 187 3.92 17.27 4.41
C VAL A 187 3.10 16.08 3.90
N PRO A 188 1.79 16.20 3.61
CA PRO A 188 1.02 15.07 3.09
C PRO A 188 1.52 14.63 1.71
N THR A 189 1.95 15.56 0.84
CA THR A 189 2.50 15.20 -0.47
C THR A 189 3.83 14.45 -0.36
N GLY A 190 4.73 14.90 0.52
CA GLY A 190 5.96 14.19 0.88
C GLY A 190 5.69 12.81 1.49
N ALA A 191 4.70 12.71 2.38
CA ALA A 191 4.34 11.44 3.01
C ALA A 191 3.79 10.44 1.98
N LEU A 192 2.92 10.89 1.06
CA LEU A 192 2.41 10.08 -0.04
C LEU A 192 3.55 9.63 -0.98
N ALA A 193 4.50 10.50 -1.32
CA ALA A 193 5.67 10.14 -2.12
C ALA A 193 6.54 9.07 -1.40
N GLY A 194 6.81 9.25 -0.11
CA GLY A 194 7.55 8.28 0.69
C GLY A 194 6.85 6.92 0.76
N TRP A 195 5.53 6.90 0.98
CA TRP A 195 4.75 5.67 0.95
C TRP A 195 4.72 5.03 -0.43
N LEU A 196 4.67 5.81 -1.51
CA LEU A 196 4.76 5.30 -2.88
C LEU A 196 6.11 4.60 -3.12
N CYS A 197 7.21 5.13 -2.58
CA CYS A 197 8.51 4.46 -2.64
C CYS A 197 8.50 3.12 -1.90
N VAL A 198 7.91 3.07 -0.69
CA VAL A 198 7.78 1.83 0.09
C VAL A 198 6.90 0.81 -0.66
N TRP A 199 5.82 1.27 -1.29
CA TRP A 199 4.94 0.45 -2.11
C TRP A 199 5.63 -0.08 -3.37
N LEU A 200 6.42 0.73 -4.08
CA LEU A 200 7.11 0.31 -5.31
C LEU A 200 8.15 -0.80 -5.04
N TRP A 201 8.76 -0.76 -3.86
CA TRP A 201 9.85 -1.63 -3.44
C TRP A 201 9.51 -2.39 -2.15
N PRO A 202 8.54 -3.32 -2.16
CA PRO A 202 8.22 -4.15 -1.00
C PRO A 202 9.39 -5.09 -0.64
N LEU A 203 9.44 -5.52 0.63
CA LEU A 203 10.52 -6.39 1.14
C LEU A 203 10.19 -7.88 1.08
N ASP A 204 8.91 -8.23 1.09
CA ASP A 204 8.39 -9.60 1.19
C ASP A 204 8.05 -10.23 -0.17
N ARG A 205 8.20 -9.47 -1.26
CA ARG A 205 7.83 -9.88 -2.61
C ARG A 205 8.69 -9.16 -3.67
N PRO A 206 8.62 -9.56 -4.95
CA PRO A 206 9.28 -8.84 -6.04
C PRO A 206 8.85 -7.36 -6.10
N GLY A 207 9.70 -6.52 -6.68
CA GLY A 207 9.41 -5.09 -6.85
C GLY A 207 8.22 -4.91 -7.78
N MET A 208 7.37 -3.91 -7.53
CA MET A 208 6.12 -3.74 -8.29
C MET A 208 6.34 -3.59 -9.80
N LEU A 209 7.47 -2.98 -10.19
CA LEU A 209 7.87 -2.86 -11.60
C LEU A 209 8.14 -4.21 -12.28
N HIS A 210 8.56 -5.24 -11.54
CA HIS A 210 8.76 -6.59 -12.09
C HIS A 210 7.44 -7.35 -12.25
N SER A 211 6.40 -6.91 -11.54
CA SER A 211 5.05 -7.48 -11.60
C SER A 211 4.17 -6.84 -12.67
N LEU A 212 4.70 -5.91 -13.48
CA LEU A 212 3.96 -5.26 -14.56
C LEU A 212 3.48 -6.29 -15.58
N ARG A 213 2.16 -6.47 -15.66
CA ARG A 213 1.50 -7.33 -16.64
C ARG A 213 0.26 -6.63 -17.17
N LEU A 214 0.28 -6.30 -18.45
CA LEU A 214 -0.86 -5.66 -19.08
C LEU A 214 -2.09 -6.58 -19.01
N ALA A 215 -3.19 -6.04 -18.51
CA ALA A 215 -4.45 -6.77 -18.42
C ALA A 215 -4.94 -7.18 -19.81
N ARG A 216 -5.33 -8.44 -19.96
CA ARG A 216 -5.89 -8.99 -21.21
C ARG A 216 -7.42 -8.92 -21.26
N ASP A 217 -8.05 -8.80 -20.10
CA ASP A 217 -9.51 -8.78 -19.98
C ASP A 217 -10.08 -7.36 -20.19
N ARG A 218 -11.10 -7.26 -21.06
CA ARG A 218 -11.85 -6.03 -21.32
C ARG A 218 -12.54 -5.49 -20.07
N GLN A 219 -13.00 -6.35 -19.16
CA GLN A 219 -13.63 -5.94 -17.91
C GLN A 219 -12.66 -5.19 -17.01
N ARG A 220 -11.41 -5.67 -16.89
CA ARG A 220 -10.35 -4.98 -16.15
C ARG A 220 -10.07 -3.60 -16.72
N TRP A 221 -9.99 -3.45 -18.04
CA TRP A 221 -9.82 -2.14 -18.69
C TRP A 221 -11.00 -1.19 -18.46
N ARG A 222 -12.24 -1.69 -18.50
CA ARG A 222 -13.43 -0.89 -18.17
C ARG A 222 -13.38 -0.37 -16.73
N LEU A 223 -12.97 -1.21 -15.78
CA LEU A 223 -12.81 -0.81 -14.38
C LEU A 223 -11.65 0.18 -14.20
N ALA A 224 -10.50 -0.09 -14.82
CA ALA A 224 -9.35 0.82 -14.83
C ALA A 224 -9.75 2.21 -15.33
N LEU A 225 -10.48 2.30 -16.44
CA LEU A 225 -10.96 3.58 -16.98
C LEU A 225 -11.90 4.30 -16.02
N ARG A 226 -12.86 3.60 -15.38
CA ARG A 226 -13.77 4.21 -14.40
C ARG A 226 -13.02 4.80 -13.21
N TYR A 227 -12.06 4.05 -12.66
CA TYR A 227 -11.22 4.53 -11.56
C TYR A 227 -10.31 5.69 -12.01
N ALA A 228 -9.76 5.65 -13.22
CA ALA A 228 -8.95 6.73 -13.79
C ALA A 228 -9.78 8.00 -14.02
N LEU A 229 -11.02 7.89 -14.49
CA LEU A 229 -11.93 9.04 -14.62
C LEU A 229 -12.30 9.63 -13.25
N GLY A 230 -12.52 8.79 -12.25
CA GLY A 230 -12.71 9.26 -10.86
C GLY A 230 -11.47 9.98 -10.31
N ALA A 231 -10.27 9.45 -10.56
CA ALA A 231 -9.02 10.11 -10.20
C ALA A 231 -8.86 11.47 -10.89
N ALA A 232 -9.17 11.55 -12.20
CA ALA A 232 -9.14 12.79 -12.95
C ALA A 232 -10.16 13.81 -12.42
N ALA A 233 -11.39 13.39 -12.11
CA ALA A 233 -12.42 14.25 -11.55
C ALA A 233 -12.00 14.86 -10.20
N PHE A 234 -11.47 14.04 -9.27
CA PHE A 234 -10.95 14.55 -7.99
C PHE A 234 -9.75 15.48 -8.19
N THR A 235 -8.87 15.19 -9.15
CA THR A 235 -7.72 16.03 -9.47
C THR A 235 -8.16 17.40 -10.00
N VAL A 236 -9.07 17.43 -10.97
CA VAL A 236 -9.63 18.68 -11.52
C VAL A 236 -10.29 19.49 -10.42
N LEU A 237 -11.13 18.86 -9.59
CA LEU A 237 -11.81 19.54 -8.49
C LEU A 237 -10.83 20.10 -7.45
N ALA A 238 -9.76 19.36 -7.12
CA ALA A 238 -8.71 19.81 -6.22
C ALA A 238 -8.05 21.10 -6.72
N TRP A 239 -7.67 21.13 -7.99
CA TRP A 239 -6.96 22.27 -8.59
C TRP A 239 -7.87 23.46 -8.89
N SER A 240 -9.11 23.21 -9.32
CA SER A 240 -10.06 24.28 -9.65
C SER A 240 -10.54 25.04 -8.41
N CYS A 241 -10.72 24.36 -7.27
CA CYS A 241 -11.20 24.98 -6.04
C CYS A 241 -10.08 25.42 -5.10
N GLY A 242 -8.90 24.81 -5.17
CA GLY A 242 -7.74 25.16 -4.35
C GLY A 242 -7.99 25.03 -2.84
N GLY A 243 -7.06 25.58 -2.03
CA GLY A 243 -7.17 25.57 -0.57
C GLY A 243 -7.44 24.17 -0.01
N ALA A 244 -8.49 24.03 0.81
CA ALA A 244 -8.85 22.75 1.44
C ALA A 244 -9.20 21.65 0.42
N TRP A 245 -9.59 21.99 -0.81
CA TRP A 245 -9.90 21.00 -1.85
C TRP A 245 -8.67 20.25 -2.35
N LEU A 246 -7.46 20.75 -2.10
CA LEU A 246 -6.20 20.04 -2.40
C LEU A 246 -6.09 18.69 -1.67
N TRP A 247 -6.83 18.49 -0.57
CA TRP A 247 -6.93 17.19 0.09
C TRP A 247 -7.53 16.09 -0.80
N LEU A 248 -8.28 16.46 -1.85
CA LEU A 248 -8.80 15.51 -2.83
C LEU A 248 -7.72 14.86 -3.71
N LEU A 249 -6.48 15.37 -3.68
CA LEU A 249 -5.35 14.70 -4.33
C LEU A 249 -5.05 13.32 -3.70
N TRP A 250 -5.38 13.12 -2.42
CA TRP A 250 -5.21 11.82 -1.77
C TRP A 250 -6.17 10.74 -2.30
N PRO A 251 -7.51 10.95 -2.32
CA PRO A 251 -8.40 10.02 -2.99
C PRO A 251 -8.12 9.92 -4.49
N ALA A 252 -7.71 11.00 -5.17
CA ALA A 252 -7.30 10.93 -6.58
C ALA A 252 -6.15 9.93 -6.80
N LEU A 253 -5.08 10.02 -5.99
CA LEU A 253 -3.96 9.09 -6.03
C LEU A 253 -4.40 7.66 -5.70
N ALA A 254 -5.26 7.48 -4.69
CA ALA A 254 -5.78 6.16 -4.33
C ALA A 254 -6.54 5.51 -5.51
N LEU A 255 -7.42 6.26 -6.18
CA LEU A 255 -8.15 5.76 -7.35
C LEU A 255 -7.24 5.51 -8.55
N LEU A 256 -6.21 6.35 -8.76
CA LEU A 256 -5.22 6.13 -9.80
C LEU A 256 -4.46 4.82 -9.57
N LEU A 257 -4.00 4.56 -8.34
CA LEU A 257 -3.35 3.30 -7.99
C LEU A 257 -4.28 2.10 -8.17
N VAL A 258 -5.56 2.22 -7.80
CA VAL A 258 -6.56 1.17 -8.07
C VAL A 258 -6.75 0.95 -9.58
N ALA A 259 -6.80 2.02 -10.38
CA ALA A 259 -6.86 1.91 -11.84
C ALA A 259 -5.65 1.15 -12.40
N LEU A 260 -4.45 1.44 -11.89
CA LEU A 260 -3.22 0.73 -12.24
C LEU A 260 -3.22 -0.72 -11.76
N ASN A 261 -3.85 -1.05 -10.63
CA ASN A 261 -4.03 -2.44 -10.21
C ASN A 261 -4.89 -3.21 -11.23
N TYR A 262 -5.99 -2.63 -11.69
CA TYR A 262 -6.80 -3.24 -12.73
C TYR A 262 -6.04 -3.37 -14.06
N ALA A 263 -5.26 -2.38 -14.47
CA ALA A 263 -4.58 -2.37 -15.78
C ALA A 263 -3.25 -3.13 -15.81
N LEU A 264 -2.46 -3.12 -14.73
CA LEU A 264 -1.04 -3.49 -14.75
C LEU A 264 -0.59 -4.42 -13.60
N PHE A 265 -0.98 -4.13 -12.35
CA PHE A 265 -0.39 -4.82 -11.18
C PHE A 265 -1.20 -6.00 -10.67
N ASP A 266 -2.44 -6.16 -11.14
CA ASP A 266 -3.38 -7.15 -10.63
C ASP A 266 -3.61 -7.01 -9.12
N ALA A 267 -4.10 -8.07 -8.47
CA ALA A 267 -4.28 -8.15 -7.02
C ALA A 267 -2.98 -7.91 -6.23
N GLN A 268 -1.80 -8.05 -6.84
CA GLN A 268 -0.52 -7.79 -6.16
C GLN A 268 -0.36 -6.33 -5.74
N GLY A 269 -1.02 -5.39 -6.44
CA GLY A 269 -0.98 -3.97 -6.13
C GLY A 269 -1.61 -3.60 -4.78
N PHE A 270 -2.50 -4.43 -4.24
CA PHE A 270 -3.00 -4.26 -2.87
C PHE A 270 -2.00 -4.72 -1.80
N GLN A 271 -0.95 -5.43 -2.21
CA GLN A 271 0.09 -5.94 -1.32
C GLN A 271 -0.45 -6.73 -0.11
N LYS A 272 -1.54 -7.47 -0.31
CA LYS A 272 -2.06 -8.35 0.74
C LYS A 272 -1.05 -9.47 1.02
N GLY A 273 -0.75 -9.67 2.29
CA GLY A 273 0.18 -10.68 2.77
C GLY A 273 -0.45 -12.07 2.86
N ALA A 274 0.41 -13.08 3.05
CA ALA A 274 -0.05 -14.44 3.32
C ALA A 274 -0.82 -14.56 4.65
N ASP A 275 -0.69 -13.58 5.55
CA ASP A 275 -1.43 -13.44 6.81
C ASP A 275 -2.75 -12.65 6.67
N GLY A 276 -3.11 -12.24 5.44
CA GLY A 276 -4.32 -11.49 5.13
C GLY A 276 -4.23 -9.98 5.38
N ARG A 277 -3.11 -9.50 5.90
CA ARG A 277 -2.93 -8.08 6.21
C ARG A 277 -2.43 -7.32 4.98
N LEU A 278 -2.94 -6.12 4.78
CA LEU A 278 -2.41 -5.22 3.75
C LEU A 278 -1.08 -4.61 4.23
N GLY A 279 -0.13 -4.46 3.30
CA GLY A 279 1.11 -3.72 3.53
C GLY A 279 0.85 -2.31 4.08
N SER A 280 1.77 -1.79 4.90
CA SER A 280 1.64 -0.43 5.47
C SER A 280 1.50 0.63 4.39
N ALA A 281 2.27 0.52 3.30
CA ALA A 281 2.20 1.46 2.20
C ALA A 281 0.82 1.47 1.52
N THR A 282 0.26 0.30 1.20
CA THR A 282 -1.11 0.21 0.66
C THR A 282 -2.13 0.84 1.60
N ARG A 283 -2.04 0.58 2.91
CA ARG A 283 -3.00 1.12 3.88
C ARG A 283 -3.04 2.64 3.91
N TRP A 284 -1.89 3.31 3.75
CA TRP A 284 -1.81 4.77 3.71
C TRP A 284 -2.14 5.34 2.33
N LEU A 285 -1.57 4.78 1.25
CA LEU A 285 -1.82 5.26 -0.11
C LEU A 285 -3.29 5.09 -0.52
N LEU A 286 -3.89 3.95 -0.18
CA LEU A 286 -5.26 3.61 -0.56
C LEU A 286 -6.27 3.92 0.54
N ALA A 287 -5.91 4.58 1.64
CA ALA A 287 -6.81 4.73 2.80
C ALA A 287 -8.22 5.25 2.44
N PRO A 288 -8.38 6.30 1.60
CA PRO A 288 -9.71 6.78 1.21
C PRO A 288 -10.51 5.72 0.44
N TYR A 289 -9.86 4.98 -0.46
CA TYR A 289 -10.46 3.88 -1.20
C TYR A 289 -10.82 2.71 -0.28
N LEU A 290 -9.94 2.32 0.64
CA LEU A 290 -10.15 1.22 1.58
C LEU A 290 -11.31 1.53 2.53
N ALA A 291 -11.41 2.77 3.01
CA ALA A 291 -12.54 3.23 3.81
C ALA A 291 -13.85 3.11 3.02
N ALA A 292 -13.87 3.60 1.77
CA ALA A 292 -15.04 3.47 0.89
C ALA A 292 -15.40 2.01 0.60
N ALA A 293 -14.42 1.15 0.32
CA ALA A 293 -14.61 -0.27 0.06
C ALA A 293 -15.16 -1.01 1.29
N TRP A 294 -14.67 -0.67 2.49
CA TRP A 294 -15.18 -1.22 3.74
C TRP A 294 -16.63 -0.78 4.00
N ILE A 295 -16.93 0.52 3.88
CA ILE A 295 -18.29 1.06 4.03
C ILE A 295 -19.23 0.39 3.02
N ASN A 296 -18.83 0.27 1.76
CA ASN A 296 -19.58 -0.40 0.71
C ASN A 296 -19.87 -1.86 1.09
N SER A 297 -18.87 -2.58 1.60
CA SER A 297 -19.04 -3.96 2.08
C SER A 297 -20.11 -4.05 3.17
N ARG A 298 -20.06 -3.17 4.17
CA ARG A 298 -21.02 -3.18 5.30
C ARG A 298 -22.41 -2.75 4.89
N TRP A 299 -22.51 -1.78 3.99
CA TRP A 299 -23.80 -1.32 3.48
C TRP A 299 -24.54 -2.44 2.72
N TRP A 300 -23.85 -3.11 1.80
CA TRP A 300 -24.45 -4.16 0.96
C TRP A 300 -24.79 -5.45 1.70
N THR A 301 -24.17 -5.67 2.85
CA THR A 301 -24.36 -6.88 3.66
C THR A 301 -25.13 -6.62 4.95
N LYS A 302 -25.63 -5.39 5.17
CA LYS A 302 -26.33 -4.99 6.40
C LYS A 302 -27.53 -5.88 6.76
N ALA A 303 -28.25 -6.37 5.75
CA ALA A 303 -29.44 -7.20 5.93
C ALA A 303 -29.10 -8.68 6.19
N HIS A 304 -27.91 -9.13 5.77
CA HIS A 304 -27.48 -10.52 5.92
C HIS A 304 -25.96 -10.62 6.15
N PRO A 305 -25.46 -10.11 7.28
CA PRO A 305 -24.03 -10.09 7.58
C PRO A 305 -23.46 -11.47 7.91
N GLN A 306 -24.30 -12.40 8.39
CA GLN A 306 -23.89 -13.74 8.80
C GLN A 306 -23.44 -14.60 7.60
N PRO A 307 -22.48 -15.50 7.83
CA PRO A 307 -22.12 -16.53 6.87
C PRO A 307 -23.15 -17.67 6.87
N ASP A 308 -23.28 -18.36 5.73
CA ASP A 308 -24.21 -19.49 5.57
C ASP A 308 -23.43 -20.77 5.29
N GLU A 309 -23.80 -21.87 5.95
CA GLU A 309 -23.23 -23.18 5.67
C GLU A 309 -23.72 -23.70 4.31
N VAL A 310 -22.77 -24.10 3.46
CA VAL A 310 -23.09 -24.70 2.16
C VAL A 310 -23.20 -26.22 2.29
N VAL A 311 -22.12 -26.88 2.72
CA VAL A 311 -22.03 -28.33 2.95
C VAL A 311 -20.72 -28.67 3.66
N ASP A 312 -20.66 -29.79 4.38
CA ASP A 312 -19.45 -30.35 4.99
C ASP A 312 -18.64 -29.33 5.81
N ASN A 313 -19.29 -28.53 6.65
CA ASN A 313 -18.66 -27.47 7.45
C ASN A 313 -17.97 -26.35 6.63
N VAL A 314 -18.30 -26.20 5.34
CA VAL A 314 -17.82 -25.09 4.51
C VAL A 314 -18.87 -23.98 4.46
N TRP A 315 -18.50 -22.81 4.96
CA TRP A 315 -19.35 -21.64 5.10
C TRP A 315 -18.99 -20.56 4.09
N LEU A 316 -20.00 -19.89 3.54
CA LEU A 316 -19.87 -18.78 2.60
C LEU A 316 -20.25 -17.47 3.28
N GLY A 317 -19.36 -16.46 3.22
CA GLY A 317 -19.65 -15.16 3.81
C GLY A 317 -18.88 -13.99 3.23
N ARG A 318 -19.20 -12.81 3.77
CA ARG A 318 -18.37 -11.60 3.59
C ARG A 318 -17.11 -11.69 4.44
N ILE A 319 -16.16 -10.79 4.19
CA ILE A 319 -14.97 -10.65 5.02
C ILE A 319 -15.37 -10.18 6.43
N PRO A 320 -14.99 -10.92 7.49
CA PRO A 320 -15.32 -10.55 8.87
C PRO A 320 -14.46 -9.38 9.38
N THR A 321 -14.94 -8.68 10.41
CA THR A 321 -14.07 -7.84 11.26
C THR A 321 -13.15 -8.72 12.12
N PRO A 322 -12.08 -8.17 12.71
CA PRO A 322 -11.29 -8.88 13.70
C PRO A 322 -12.12 -9.45 14.86
N GLY A 323 -13.09 -8.69 15.39
CA GLY A 323 -13.96 -9.16 16.46
C GLY A 323 -14.91 -10.28 16.01
N GLU A 324 -15.56 -10.09 14.84
CA GLU A 324 -16.44 -11.13 14.26
C GLU A 324 -15.70 -12.44 14.01
N LEU A 325 -14.43 -12.39 13.58
CA LEU A 325 -13.63 -13.60 13.37
C LEU A 325 -13.20 -14.23 14.69
N GLN A 326 -12.81 -13.42 15.68
CA GLN A 326 -12.39 -13.89 16.99
C GLN A 326 -13.52 -14.61 17.74
N ASP A 327 -14.76 -14.09 17.62
CA ASP A 327 -15.94 -14.65 18.28
C ASP A 327 -16.64 -15.74 17.44
N SER A 328 -16.10 -16.06 16.25
CA SER A 328 -16.68 -17.06 15.35
C SER A 328 -16.27 -18.49 15.71
N PRO A 329 -17.09 -19.50 15.34
CA PRO A 329 -16.73 -20.90 15.49
C PRO A 329 -15.73 -21.41 14.42
N PHE A 330 -15.16 -20.53 13.59
CA PHE A 330 -14.35 -20.95 12.45
C PHE A 330 -12.93 -21.35 12.86
N SER A 331 -12.55 -22.57 12.47
CA SER A 331 -11.19 -23.11 12.64
C SER A 331 -10.24 -22.62 11.57
N ALA A 332 -10.74 -22.21 10.40
CA ALA A 332 -9.91 -21.81 9.27
C ALA A 332 -10.61 -20.78 8.36
N VAL A 333 -9.82 -20.07 7.55
CA VAL A 333 -10.33 -19.10 6.57
C VAL A 333 -9.64 -19.24 5.20
N VAL A 334 -10.44 -19.28 4.14
CA VAL A 334 -10.00 -19.08 2.74
C VAL A 334 -10.54 -17.73 2.25
N ASP A 335 -9.63 -16.80 1.95
CA ASP A 335 -9.97 -15.42 1.63
C ASP A 335 -9.60 -15.07 0.17
N LEU A 336 -10.62 -14.66 -0.59
CA LEU A 336 -10.48 -14.25 -1.99
C LEU A 336 -10.46 -12.73 -2.20
N CYS A 337 -10.63 -11.94 -1.14
CA CYS A 337 -10.59 -10.48 -1.22
C CYS A 337 -9.14 -10.01 -1.37
N ALA A 338 -8.84 -9.19 -2.38
CA ALA A 338 -7.52 -8.58 -2.52
C ALA A 338 -7.40 -7.28 -1.72
N GLU A 339 -8.51 -6.56 -1.62
CA GLU A 339 -8.55 -5.15 -1.25
C GLU A 339 -8.84 -4.88 0.23
N LEU A 340 -9.53 -5.77 0.95
CA LEU A 340 -9.82 -5.60 2.37
C LEU A 340 -8.92 -6.49 3.22
N SER A 341 -8.46 -5.96 4.35
CA SER A 341 -7.57 -6.67 5.28
C SER A 341 -8.36 -7.64 6.17
N LEU A 342 -7.76 -8.79 6.46
CA LEU A 342 -8.18 -9.74 7.49
C LEU A 342 -6.96 -10.16 8.31
N ASP A 343 -7.08 -10.31 9.63
CA ASP A 343 -5.95 -10.76 10.47
C ASP A 343 -6.00 -12.27 10.65
N GLY A 344 -5.34 -13.00 9.74
CA GLY A 344 -5.31 -14.46 9.72
C GLY A 344 -4.23 -15.08 10.61
N ARG A 345 -3.59 -14.33 11.52
CA ARG A 345 -2.44 -14.85 12.30
C ARG A 345 -2.80 -15.83 13.41
N HIS A 346 -4.08 -15.90 13.78
CA HIS A 346 -4.57 -16.66 14.93
C HIS A 346 -5.21 -18.00 14.55
N LEU A 347 -5.31 -18.31 13.25
CA LEU A 347 -5.90 -19.54 12.74
C LEU A 347 -5.29 -19.92 11.38
N PRO A 348 -5.41 -21.18 10.94
CA PRO A 348 -5.13 -21.61 9.58
C PRO A 348 -5.80 -20.71 8.53
N TYR A 349 -4.99 -19.98 7.76
CA TYR A 349 -5.46 -18.97 6.81
C TYR A 349 -4.83 -19.17 5.43
N ARG A 350 -5.63 -19.05 4.37
CA ARG A 350 -5.15 -19.01 2.98
C ARG A 350 -5.75 -17.84 2.22
N CYS A 351 -4.89 -16.98 1.66
CA CYS A 351 -5.28 -15.93 0.73
C CYS A 351 -5.14 -16.41 -0.72
N VAL A 352 -6.19 -16.27 -1.53
CA VAL A 352 -6.16 -16.42 -2.99
C VAL A 352 -6.73 -15.13 -3.60
N PRO A 353 -5.93 -14.04 -3.66
CA PRO A 353 -6.48 -12.71 -3.87
C PRO A 353 -6.98 -12.52 -5.30
N VAL A 354 -8.24 -12.11 -5.44
CA VAL A 354 -8.90 -11.82 -6.73
C VAL A 354 -9.45 -10.40 -6.72
N LEU A 355 -9.20 -9.64 -7.79
CA LEU A 355 -9.70 -8.28 -7.94
C LEU A 355 -11.24 -8.25 -7.89
N ASP A 356 -11.80 -7.24 -7.23
CA ASP A 356 -13.25 -7.09 -7.17
C ASP A 356 -13.86 -6.89 -8.56
N LEU A 357 -15.09 -7.40 -8.74
CA LEU A 357 -15.80 -7.43 -10.02
C LEU A 357 -15.00 -8.10 -11.15
N THR A 358 -14.15 -9.08 -10.85
CA THR A 358 -13.51 -9.95 -11.85
C THR A 358 -13.73 -11.41 -11.50
N ALA A 359 -13.73 -12.29 -12.51
CA ALA A 359 -13.81 -13.72 -12.28
C ALA A 359 -12.42 -14.27 -11.90
N PRO A 360 -12.33 -15.18 -10.90
CA PRO A 360 -11.10 -15.93 -10.65
C PRO A 360 -10.66 -16.71 -11.90
N THR A 361 -9.35 -16.83 -12.12
CA THR A 361 -8.85 -17.70 -13.21
C THR A 361 -9.02 -19.18 -12.88
N PRO A 362 -8.98 -20.10 -13.86
CA PRO A 362 -9.01 -21.54 -13.59
C PRO A 362 -7.92 -21.98 -12.59
N GLU A 363 -6.73 -21.38 -12.66
CA GLU A 363 -5.63 -21.65 -11.71
C GLU A 363 -6.01 -21.22 -10.29
N GLN A 364 -6.57 -20.02 -10.13
CA GLN A 364 -7.04 -19.52 -8.83
C GLN A 364 -8.20 -20.36 -8.30
N CYS A 365 -9.09 -20.85 -9.16
CA CYS A 365 -10.14 -21.77 -8.78
C CYS A 365 -9.57 -23.10 -8.28
N ARG A 366 -8.59 -23.70 -8.97
CA ARG A 366 -7.90 -24.92 -8.51
C ARG A 366 -7.21 -24.70 -7.17
N GLU A 367 -6.48 -23.60 -7.04
CA GLU A 367 -5.77 -23.24 -5.81
C GLU A 367 -6.75 -23.07 -4.63
N ALA A 368 -7.84 -22.34 -4.84
CA ALA A 368 -8.87 -22.15 -3.82
C ALA A 368 -9.56 -23.47 -3.46
N ALA A 369 -9.89 -24.31 -4.44
CA ALA A 369 -10.50 -25.61 -4.21
C ALA A 369 -9.62 -26.53 -3.35
N GLN A 370 -8.32 -26.59 -3.66
CA GLN A 370 -7.34 -27.36 -2.88
C GLN A 370 -7.13 -26.78 -1.48
N ALA A 371 -7.25 -25.47 -1.30
CA ALA A 371 -7.21 -24.84 0.01
C ALA A 371 -8.46 -25.19 0.85
N ILE A 372 -9.64 -25.19 0.23
CA ILE A 372 -10.93 -25.48 0.88
C ILE A 372 -10.95 -26.93 1.39
N GLU A 373 -10.94 -27.90 0.47
CA GLU A 373 -9.87 -28.90 0.45
C GLU A 373 -9.28 -29.33 1.80
N ARG A 374 -8.01 -28.94 1.96
CA ARG A 374 -7.17 -29.24 3.12
C ARG A 374 -7.63 -28.58 4.43
N LEU A 375 -8.33 -27.45 4.38
CA LEU A 375 -8.65 -26.68 5.59
C LEU A 375 -9.98 -27.09 6.23
N ARG A 376 -10.96 -27.57 5.46
CA ARG A 376 -12.27 -28.00 6.01
C ARG A 376 -12.17 -29.20 6.97
N GLU A 377 -11.12 -30.01 6.83
CA GLU A 377 -10.88 -31.18 7.70
C GLU A 377 -10.52 -30.76 9.14
N GLN A 378 -10.18 -29.48 9.35
CA GLN A 378 -9.78 -28.94 10.65
C GLN A 378 -10.97 -28.34 11.45
N GLY A 379 -12.19 -28.42 10.90
CA GLY A 379 -13.41 -27.89 11.48
C GLY A 379 -14.09 -26.85 10.58
N PRO A 380 -15.05 -26.06 11.13
CA PRO A 380 -15.78 -25.06 10.36
C PRO A 380 -14.85 -24.10 9.61
N LEU A 381 -14.99 -24.07 8.28
CA LEU A 381 -14.17 -23.27 7.39
C LEU A 381 -14.99 -22.13 6.80
N LEU A 382 -14.53 -20.89 6.97
CA LEU A 382 -15.10 -19.74 6.27
C LEU A 382 -14.39 -19.50 4.93
N VAL A 383 -15.15 -19.48 3.84
CA VAL A 383 -14.70 -19.01 2.52
C VAL A 383 -15.33 -17.64 2.25
N CYS A 384 -14.49 -16.61 2.19
CA CYS A 384 -14.96 -15.23 2.11
C CYS A 384 -14.36 -14.42 0.96
N CYS A 385 -15.10 -13.38 0.55
CA CYS A 385 -14.59 -12.25 -0.22
C CYS A 385 -15.21 -10.96 0.36
N ALA A 386 -15.12 -9.80 -0.29
CA ALA A 386 -15.63 -8.55 0.29
C ALA A 386 -17.12 -8.61 0.67
N LEU A 387 -17.97 -9.25 -0.15
CA LEU A 387 -19.43 -9.34 0.06
C LEU A 387 -19.95 -10.77 0.27
N GLY A 388 -19.20 -11.78 -0.15
CA GLY A 388 -19.66 -13.16 -0.16
C GLY A 388 -20.60 -13.54 -1.32
N TYR A 389 -20.60 -12.77 -2.42
CA TYR A 389 -21.57 -12.98 -3.52
C TYR A 389 -20.99 -13.62 -4.80
N SER A 390 -19.74 -13.32 -5.18
CA SER A 390 -19.20 -13.75 -6.48
C SER A 390 -17.90 -14.54 -6.36
N ARG A 391 -16.81 -13.89 -5.92
CA ARG A 391 -15.46 -14.50 -5.85
C ARG A 391 -15.45 -15.75 -4.97
N SER A 392 -15.87 -15.64 -3.71
CA SER A 392 -15.91 -16.77 -2.78
C SER A 392 -16.93 -17.85 -3.17
N ALA A 393 -18.07 -17.45 -3.74
CA ALA A 393 -19.04 -18.41 -4.28
C ALA A 393 -18.45 -19.22 -5.46
N THR A 394 -17.64 -18.58 -6.31
CA THR A 394 -16.92 -19.26 -7.40
C THR A 394 -15.89 -20.25 -6.85
N ALA A 395 -15.16 -19.90 -5.80
CA ALA A 395 -14.22 -20.83 -5.15
C ALA A 395 -14.90 -22.06 -4.55
N ILE A 396 -16.05 -21.88 -3.88
CA ILE A 396 -16.84 -23.01 -3.38
C ILE A 396 -17.36 -23.86 -4.54
N ALA A 397 -17.83 -23.24 -5.62
CA ALA A 397 -18.27 -23.99 -6.81
C ALA A 397 -17.12 -24.82 -7.42
N ALA A 398 -15.92 -24.24 -7.51
CA ALA A 398 -14.73 -24.94 -7.97
C ALA A 398 -14.39 -26.15 -7.08
N TRP A 399 -14.49 -25.97 -5.76
CA TRP A 399 -14.28 -27.04 -4.78
C TRP A 399 -15.32 -28.18 -4.90
N LEU A 400 -16.61 -27.82 -5.03
CA LEU A 400 -17.69 -28.80 -5.20
C LEU A 400 -17.48 -29.65 -6.46
N LEU A 401 -17.05 -29.03 -7.57
CA LEU A 401 -16.74 -29.73 -8.81
C LEU A 401 -15.50 -30.62 -8.67
N SER A 402 -14.39 -30.09 -8.15
CA SER A 402 -13.12 -30.81 -8.07
C SER A 402 -13.16 -32.02 -7.13
N THR A 403 -14.15 -32.07 -6.23
CA THR A 403 -14.30 -33.14 -5.25
C THR A 403 -15.46 -34.08 -5.55
N GLY A 404 -16.13 -33.92 -6.70
CA GLY A 404 -17.26 -34.75 -7.10
C GLY A 404 -18.55 -34.51 -6.30
N ARG A 405 -18.60 -33.49 -5.44
CA ARG A 405 -19.81 -33.11 -4.68
C ARG A 405 -20.89 -32.49 -5.54
N ALA A 406 -20.51 -31.96 -6.70
CA ALA A 406 -21.44 -31.50 -7.74
C ALA A 406 -21.03 -32.08 -9.09
N ALA A 407 -22.00 -32.67 -9.80
CA ALA A 407 -21.79 -33.29 -11.11
C ALA A 407 -21.62 -32.27 -12.25
N SER A 408 -22.02 -31.02 -12.06
CA SER A 408 -21.93 -29.97 -13.07
C SER A 408 -21.87 -28.58 -12.44
N VAL A 409 -21.46 -27.58 -13.23
CA VAL A 409 -21.42 -26.18 -12.79
C VAL A 409 -22.80 -25.73 -12.32
N ASP A 410 -23.87 -26.11 -13.02
CA ASP A 410 -25.23 -25.76 -12.63
C ASP A 410 -25.64 -26.43 -11.31
N ALA A 411 -25.28 -27.70 -11.10
CA ALA A 411 -25.54 -28.39 -9.84
C ALA A 411 -24.84 -27.68 -8.66
N ALA A 412 -23.58 -27.29 -8.84
CA ALA A 412 -22.83 -26.55 -7.83
C ALA A 412 -23.47 -25.20 -7.50
N ILE A 413 -23.90 -24.45 -8.54
CA ILE A 413 -24.55 -23.15 -8.36
C ILE A 413 -25.90 -23.30 -7.64
N VAL A 414 -26.70 -24.30 -7.99
CA VAL A 414 -27.98 -24.59 -7.33
C VAL A 414 -27.76 -24.91 -5.87
N GLN A 415 -26.76 -25.74 -5.54
CA GLN A 415 -26.42 -26.09 -4.16
C GLN A 415 -26.02 -24.85 -3.35
N ILE A 416 -25.14 -24.00 -3.87
CA ILE A 416 -24.72 -22.78 -3.17
C ILE A 416 -25.90 -21.81 -3.00
N ARG A 417 -26.79 -21.69 -4.00
CA ARG A 417 -27.97 -20.82 -3.91
C ARG A 417 -28.97 -21.25 -2.86
N ARG A 418 -29.05 -22.55 -2.53
CA ARG A 418 -29.90 -23.04 -1.43
C ARG A 418 -29.44 -22.49 -0.08
N ALA A 419 -28.12 -22.42 0.13
CA ALA A 419 -27.54 -21.85 1.33
C ALA A 419 -27.57 -20.31 1.32
N ARG A 420 -27.17 -19.69 0.19
CA ARG A 420 -27.08 -18.24 0.04
C ARG A 420 -27.73 -17.78 -1.28
N PRO A 421 -29.02 -17.40 -1.29
CA PRO A 421 -29.77 -17.12 -2.52
C PRO A 421 -29.22 -15.97 -3.38
N HIS A 422 -28.53 -15.02 -2.76
CA HIS A 422 -28.08 -13.78 -3.39
C HIS A 422 -26.71 -13.86 -4.08
N ILE A 423 -26.17 -15.06 -4.34
CA ILE A 423 -24.92 -15.17 -5.09
C ILE A 423 -25.07 -14.71 -6.55
N VAL A 424 -24.03 -14.05 -7.06
CA VAL A 424 -24.00 -13.46 -8.40
C VAL A 424 -22.82 -14.02 -9.18
N LEU A 425 -23.10 -14.95 -10.10
CA LEU A 425 -22.10 -15.58 -10.97
C LEU A 425 -22.41 -15.27 -12.44
N HIS A 426 -21.63 -14.35 -13.00
CA HIS A 426 -21.69 -13.97 -14.42
C HIS A 426 -21.06 -15.03 -15.35
N PRO A 427 -21.27 -14.98 -16.68
CA PRO A 427 -20.74 -15.95 -17.64
C PRO A 427 -19.23 -16.20 -17.52
N ALA A 428 -18.43 -15.16 -17.24
CA ALA A 428 -16.99 -15.31 -17.02
C ALA A 428 -16.64 -16.23 -15.83
N HIS A 429 -17.45 -16.23 -14.76
CA HIS A 429 -17.27 -17.15 -13.63
C HIS A 429 -17.60 -18.58 -14.03
N ARG A 430 -18.66 -18.78 -14.82
CA ARG A 430 -19.05 -20.11 -15.34
C ARG A 430 -17.96 -20.69 -16.24
N GLN A 431 -17.45 -19.89 -17.16
CA GLN A 431 -16.36 -20.30 -18.06
C GLN A 431 -15.10 -20.73 -17.29
N ALA A 432 -14.75 -20.00 -16.21
CA ALA A 432 -13.62 -20.38 -15.36
C ALA A 432 -13.84 -21.72 -14.64
N LEU A 433 -15.08 -22.07 -14.32
CA LEU A 433 -15.45 -23.34 -13.68
C LEU A 433 -15.53 -24.50 -14.69
N GLU A 434 -16.03 -24.26 -15.90
CA GLU A 434 -16.11 -25.26 -16.97
C GLU A 434 -14.73 -25.81 -17.35
N ALA A 435 -13.71 -24.94 -17.34
CA ALA A 435 -12.31 -25.34 -17.56
C ALA A 435 -11.78 -26.34 -16.51
N LEU A 436 -12.45 -26.47 -15.35
CA LEU A 436 -12.09 -27.43 -14.31
C LEU A 436 -12.77 -28.79 -14.53
N SER A 437 -14.01 -28.80 -15.01
CA SER A 437 -14.73 -30.04 -15.30
C SER A 437 -14.09 -30.81 -16.46
N THR A 438 -13.62 -30.13 -17.50
CA THR A 438 -12.98 -30.78 -18.66
C THR A 438 -11.59 -31.36 -18.32
N ALA A 439 -10.91 -30.82 -17.31
CA ALA A 439 -9.61 -31.31 -16.87
C ALA A 439 -9.70 -32.53 -15.93
N ALA A 440 -10.91 -32.88 -15.46
CA ALA A 440 -11.15 -33.96 -14.52
C ALA A 440 -11.66 -35.26 -15.18
N GLU A 441 -11.81 -35.31 -16.52
CA GLU A 441 -12.02 -36.58 -17.22
C GLU A 441 -10.73 -37.41 -17.20
N PRO A 442 -10.71 -38.60 -16.56
CA PRO A 442 -9.56 -39.49 -16.62
C PRO A 442 -9.38 -40.00 -18.04
N ALA A 443 -8.13 -40.08 -18.51
CA ALA A 443 -7.75 -40.96 -19.60
C ALA A 443 -8.34 -42.34 -19.32
N HIS A 444 -9.38 -42.72 -20.07
CA HIS A 444 -9.85 -44.09 -20.09
C HIS A 444 -8.75 -44.94 -20.73
N ASP A 445 -8.19 -45.84 -19.93
CA ASP A 445 -7.38 -46.96 -20.40
C ASP A 445 -8.10 -47.67 -21.55
N HIS A 446 -7.38 -47.84 -22.65
CA HIS A 446 -7.68 -48.79 -23.71
C HIS A 446 -6.68 -49.93 -23.67
#